data_AF-A0A0F8A0Z1-F1
#
_entry.id   AF-A0A0F8A0Z1-F1
#
_cell.length_a   1.000
_cell.length_b   1.000
_cell.length_c   1.000
_cell.angle_alpha   90.00
_cell.angle_beta   90.00
_cell.angle_gamma   90.00
#
_symmetry.space_group_name_H-M   'P 1'
#
loop_
_entity.id
_entity.type
_entity.pdbx_description
1 polymer ?
#
loop_
_entity_poly.entity_id
_entity_poly.type
_entity_poly.pdbx_seq_one_letter_code
_entity_poly.pdbx_strand_id
1 'polypeptide(L)'
;MAGKFISLDPKDPPKPRLLVKERWTARTFVVFDLFNNSYNPDTAHTDQDEISVIQVSLSEKESVNLAATGVRKIINNKVREIHNDTGFGSRPPFSVDHTDGKVPRYYNPRIPRR
;
A
#
# COMPACT_ATOMS: atom_id res chain seq x y z
N MET A 1 5.95 -16.09 18.29
CA MET A 1 5.28 -16.28 16.98
C MET A 1 6.29 -16.83 16.01
N ALA A 2 6.13 -18.08 15.56
CA ALA A 2 7.03 -18.66 14.57
C ALA A 2 6.79 -17.96 13.22
N GLY A 3 7.84 -17.34 12.65
CA GLY A 3 7.77 -16.76 11.32
C GLY A 3 7.48 -17.87 10.30
N LYS A 4 6.41 -17.72 9.52
CA LYS A 4 6.12 -18.64 8.42
C LYS A 4 7.11 -18.34 7.29
N PHE A 5 8.01 -19.27 7.01
CA PHE A 5 8.98 -19.11 5.93
C PHE A 5 8.25 -19.02 4.58
N ILE A 6 8.60 -18.01 3.79
CA ILE A 6 8.11 -17.85 2.43
C ILE A 6 8.95 -18.78 1.55
N SER A 7 8.30 -19.69 0.82
CA SER A 7 8.98 -20.49 -0.19
C SER A 7 9.50 -19.57 -1.29
N LEU A 8 10.76 -19.70 -1.65
CA LEU A 8 11.37 -19.03 -2.80
C LEU A 8 11.58 -20.00 -3.96
N ASP A 9 10.77 -21.07 -4.03
CA ASP A 9 10.85 -22.07 -5.10
C ASP A 9 10.71 -21.36 -6.47
N PRO A 10 11.73 -21.43 -7.34
CA PRO A 10 11.66 -20.83 -8.67
C PRO A 10 10.51 -21.34 -9.55
N LYS A 11 9.95 -22.52 -9.25
CA LYS A 11 8.82 -23.12 -9.98
C LYS A 11 7.46 -22.60 -9.52
N ASP A 12 7.37 -22.08 -8.30
CA ASP A 12 6.19 -21.41 -7.77
C ASP A 12 6.64 -20.19 -6.96
N PRO A 13 7.20 -19.16 -7.64
CA PRO A 13 7.75 -18.02 -6.95
C PRO A 13 6.62 -17.27 -6.25
N PRO A 14 6.85 -16.76 -5.04
CA PRO A 14 5.85 -15.98 -4.35
C PRO A 14 5.57 -14.72 -5.18
N LYS A 15 4.30 -14.39 -5.34
CA LYS A 15 3.86 -13.33 -6.27
C LYS A 15 3.63 -12.04 -5.49
N PRO A 16 4.40 -10.97 -5.76
CA PRO A 16 4.14 -9.69 -5.11
C PRO A 16 2.81 -9.15 -5.60
N ARG A 17 2.03 -8.54 -4.71
CA ARG A 17 0.73 -7.94 -5.05
C ARG A 17 0.87 -6.43 -5.04
N LEU A 18 0.51 -5.79 -6.14
CA LEU A 18 0.39 -4.33 -6.17
C LEU A 18 -0.80 -3.92 -5.29
N LEU A 19 -0.56 -3.11 -4.25
CA LEU A 19 -1.59 -2.60 -3.37
C LEU A 19 -2.10 -1.24 -3.84
N VAL A 20 -1.18 -0.28 -3.95
CA VAL A 20 -1.50 1.13 -4.20
C VAL A 20 -0.53 1.67 -5.23
N LYS A 21 -1.08 2.42 -6.19
CA LYS A 21 -0.36 3.38 -7.01
C LYS A 21 -0.95 4.76 -6.75
N GLU A 22 -0.15 5.67 -6.25
CA GLU A 22 -0.57 7.04 -5.98
C GLU A 22 0.37 8.01 -6.69
N ARG A 23 -0.18 8.76 -7.66
CA ARG A 23 0.58 9.67 -8.49
C ARG A 23 0.35 11.12 -8.05
N TRP A 24 1.45 11.84 -7.88
CA TRP A 24 1.53 13.28 -7.65
C TRP A 24 2.34 13.92 -8.77
N THR A 25 2.25 15.25 -8.91
CA THR A 25 2.93 15.98 -10.01
C THR A 25 4.42 15.68 -10.11
N ALA A 26 5.12 15.55 -8.98
CA ALA A 26 6.57 15.33 -8.94
C ALA A 26 6.99 13.90 -8.55
N ARG A 27 6.05 13.03 -8.11
CA ARG A 27 6.38 11.73 -7.50
C ARG A 27 5.28 10.70 -7.75
N THR A 28 5.66 9.45 -7.93
CA THR A 28 4.71 8.32 -7.92
C THR A 28 5.10 7.38 -6.79
N PHE A 29 4.16 7.10 -5.90
CA PHE A 29 4.29 6.09 -4.87
C PHE A 29 3.67 4.79 -5.37
N VAL A 30 4.41 3.69 -5.22
CA VAL A 30 3.96 2.35 -5.56
C VAL A 30 4.20 1.46 -4.36
N VAL A 31 3.13 0.86 -3.83
CA VAL A 31 3.19 -0.01 -2.66
C VAL A 31 2.90 -1.43 -3.11
N PHE A 32 3.86 -2.31 -2.88
CA PHE A 32 3.72 -3.75 -3.09
C PHE A 32 3.62 -4.45 -1.75
N ASP A 33 2.71 -5.41 -1.69
CA ASP A 33 2.76 -6.48 -0.71
C ASP A 33 3.73 -7.56 -1.22
N LEU A 34 4.88 -7.65 -0.54
CA LEU A 34 5.93 -8.63 -0.81
C LEU A 34 5.68 -9.89 0.03
N PHE A 35 4.60 -10.60 -0.31
CA PHE A 35 4.30 -11.96 0.16
C PHE A 35 3.64 -12.07 1.55
N ASN A 36 2.89 -11.04 1.97
CA ASN A 36 2.05 -11.12 3.16
C ASN A 36 0.81 -11.98 2.92
N ASN A 37 0.92 -13.27 3.27
CA ASN A 37 -0.21 -14.20 3.19
C ASN A 37 -1.35 -13.90 4.18
N SER A 38 -1.13 -13.01 5.15
CA SER A 38 -2.17 -12.56 6.09
C SER A 38 -2.74 -11.19 5.72
N TYR A 39 -2.39 -10.62 4.57
CA TYR A 39 -3.04 -9.39 4.12
C TYR A 39 -4.53 -9.64 3.85
N ASN A 40 -5.38 -9.07 4.70
CA ASN A 40 -6.81 -9.15 4.55
C ASN A 40 -7.38 -7.78 4.12
N PRO A 41 -7.84 -7.63 2.86
CA PRO A 41 -8.39 -6.35 2.39
C PRO A 41 -9.68 -5.95 3.12
N ASP A 42 -10.39 -6.88 3.76
CA ASP A 42 -11.60 -6.56 4.52
C ASP A 42 -11.28 -5.85 5.83
N THR A 43 -10.13 -6.15 6.45
CA THR A 43 -9.66 -5.51 7.69
C THR A 43 -8.53 -4.51 7.48
N ALA A 44 -7.98 -4.38 6.27
CA ALA A 44 -6.85 -3.48 5.95
C ALA A 44 -7.11 -1.98 6.17
N HIS A 45 -8.35 -1.60 6.50
CA HIS A 45 -8.76 -0.25 6.88
C HIS A 45 -8.67 0.00 8.41
N THR A 46 -8.44 -1.03 9.21
CA THR A 46 -8.34 -0.94 10.68
C THR A 46 -6.89 -0.82 11.13
N ASP A 47 -6.67 -0.38 12.38
CA ASP A 47 -5.34 -0.14 12.94
C ASP A 47 -4.57 -1.41 13.38
N GLN A 48 -5.09 -2.60 13.05
CA GLN A 48 -4.62 -3.85 13.63
C GLN A 48 -3.30 -4.38 13.02
N ASP A 49 -2.94 -3.91 11.82
CA ASP A 49 -1.78 -4.42 11.08
C ASP A 49 -0.82 -3.27 10.71
N GLU A 50 0.10 -2.89 11.60
CA GLU A 50 1.27 -2.10 11.19
C GLU A 50 2.26 -3.02 10.48
N ILE A 51 2.21 -3.02 9.15
CA ILE A 51 3.09 -3.85 8.34
C ILE A 51 4.47 -3.17 8.22
N SER A 52 5.54 -3.97 8.30
CA SER A 52 6.89 -3.53 7.99
C SER A 52 6.98 -3.03 6.55
N VAL A 53 7.62 -1.87 6.35
CA VAL A 53 7.76 -1.26 5.02
C VAL A 53 9.24 -1.21 4.65
N ILE A 54 9.57 -1.75 3.47
CA ILE A 54 10.86 -1.51 2.82
C ILE A 54 10.68 -0.32 1.89
N GLN A 55 11.49 0.72 2.08
CA GLN A 55 11.48 1.88 1.22
C GLN A 55 12.53 1.69 0.12
N VAL A 56 12.05 1.68 -1.13
CA VAL A 56 12.90 1.74 -2.32
C VAL A 56 12.72 3.12 -2.93
N SER A 57 13.81 3.88 -3.03
CA SER A 57 13.80 5.20 -3.69
C SER A 57 14.56 5.10 -5.00
N LEU A 58 13.86 5.35 -6.10
CA LEU A 58 14.43 5.39 -7.46
C LEU A 58 14.45 6.85 -7.92
N SER A 59 15.62 7.48 -7.86
CA SER A 59 15.86 8.85 -8.33
C SER A 59 17.22 8.90 -9.04
N GLU A 60 17.98 9.99 -8.92
CA GLU A 60 19.37 10.05 -9.40
C GLU A 60 20.27 8.98 -8.75
N LYS A 61 19.92 8.55 -7.53
CA LYS A 61 20.57 7.42 -6.85
C LYS A 61 19.51 6.46 -6.33
N GLU A 62 19.75 5.18 -6.56
CA GLU A 62 18.89 4.12 -6.03
C GLU A 62 19.27 3.83 -4.57
N SER A 63 18.26 3.65 -3.72
CA SER A 63 18.47 3.24 -2.33
C SER A 63 17.37 2.32 -1.84
N VAL A 64 17.76 1.37 -0.99
CA VAL A 64 16.87 0.41 -0.36
C VAL A 64 17.16 0.43 1.13
N ASN A 65 16.15 0.80 1.92
CA ASN A 65 16.28 0.87 3.37
C ASN A 65 15.01 0.33 4.04
N LEU A 66 15.15 -0.19 5.27
CA LEU A 66 13.97 -0.34 6.12
C LEU A 66 13.37 1.04 6.38
N ALA A 67 12.07 1.19 6.19
CA ALA A 67 11.41 2.47 6.41
C ALA A 67 11.51 2.85 7.90
N ALA A 68 11.91 4.10 8.16
CA ALA A 68 11.85 4.67 9.50
C ALA A 68 10.40 4.62 10.04
N THR A 69 10.23 4.56 11.35
CA THR A 69 8.92 4.41 12.01
C THR A 69 7.88 5.42 11.51
N GLY A 70 8.28 6.68 11.30
CA GLY A 70 7.39 7.71 10.77
C GLY A 70 6.90 7.42 9.35
N VAL A 71 7.81 7.02 8.46
CA VAL A 71 7.46 6.65 7.07
C VAL A 71 6.57 5.41 7.06
N ARG A 72 6.92 4.39 7.86
CA ARG A 72 6.10 3.18 8.01
C ARG A 72 4.68 3.52 8.42
N LYS A 73 4.50 4.38 9.43
CA LYS A 73 3.18 4.82 9.91
C LYS A 73 2.40 5.57 8.84
N ILE A 74 3.06 6.47 8.11
CA ILE A 74 2.43 7.21 7.01
C ILE A 74 1.93 6.26 5.92
N ILE A 75 2.74 5.30 5.48
CA ILE A 75 2.35 4.35 4.43
C ILE A 75 1.19 3.46 4.88
N ASN A 76 1.24 2.91 6.11
CA ASN A 76 0.15 2.11 6.64
C ASN A 76 -1.16 2.94 6.73
N ASN A 77 -1.08 4.17 7.21
CA ASN A 77 -2.23 5.08 7.26
C ASN A 77 -2.79 5.38 5.87
N LYS A 78 -1.94 5.60 4.86
CA LYS A 78 -2.42 5.84 3.49
C LYS A 78 -3.08 4.65 2.84
N VAL A 79 -2.57 3.43 3.08
CA VAL A 79 -3.27 2.22 2.64
C VAL A 79 -4.65 2.12 3.30
N ARG A 80 -4.76 2.41 4.61
CA ARG A 80 -6.06 2.43 5.32
C ARG A 80 -7.01 3.49 4.78
N GLU A 81 -6.53 4.70 4.59
CA GLU A 81 -7.31 5.81 4.01
C GLU A 81 -7.87 5.43 2.64
N ILE A 82 -7.04 4.89 1.76
CA ILE A 82 -7.49 4.48 0.41
C ILE A 82 -8.59 3.42 0.49
N HIS A 83 -8.46 2.42 1.38
CA HIS A 83 -9.54 1.45 1.60
C HIS A 83 -10.83 2.09 2.13
N ASN A 84 -10.71 3.07 3.03
CA ASN A 84 -11.85 3.84 3.52
C ASN A 84 -12.48 4.67 2.40
N ASP A 85 -11.67 5.25 1.52
CA ASP A 85 -12.16 6.09 0.44
C ASP A 85 -12.85 5.28 -0.66
N THR A 86 -12.29 4.13 -1.05
CA THR A 86 -12.86 3.33 -2.15
C THR A 86 -14.06 2.49 -1.76
N GLY A 87 -14.28 2.24 -0.46
CA GLY A 87 -15.53 1.68 0.03
C GLY A 87 -15.51 0.22 0.48
N PHE A 88 -16.69 -0.28 0.84
CA PHE A 88 -16.87 -1.69 1.18
C PHE A 88 -16.70 -2.56 -0.08
N GLY A 89 -16.04 -3.72 0.08
CA GLY A 89 -15.80 -4.66 -1.00
C GLY A 89 -14.73 -4.24 -2.01
N SER A 90 -14.19 -3.03 -1.92
CA SER A 90 -13.09 -2.59 -2.78
C SER A 90 -11.83 -3.43 -2.54
N ARG A 91 -11.05 -3.69 -3.60
CA ARG A 91 -9.85 -4.52 -3.55
C ARG A 91 -8.70 -3.82 -4.30
N PRO A 92 -7.45 -4.01 -3.85
CA PRO A 92 -6.29 -3.65 -4.65
C PRO A 92 -6.26 -4.33 -6.02
N PRO A 93 -5.57 -3.75 -7.01
CA PRO A 93 -4.75 -2.55 -6.92
C PRO A 93 -5.60 -1.27 -6.94
N PHE A 94 -5.28 -0.34 -6.04
CA PHE A 94 -5.87 1.00 -6.05
C PHE A 94 -5.00 1.95 -6.86
N SER A 95 -5.63 2.83 -7.63
CA SER A 95 -4.95 3.86 -8.40
C SER A 95 -5.55 5.22 -8.08
N VAL A 96 -4.73 6.13 -7.58
CA VAL A 96 -5.11 7.50 -7.26
C VAL A 96 -4.20 8.46 -8.00
N ASP A 97 -4.79 9.46 -8.66
CA ASP A 97 -4.07 10.44 -9.47
C ASP A 97 -4.39 11.86 -9.00
N HIS A 98 -3.38 12.55 -8.49
CA HIS A 98 -3.42 13.92 -8.00
C HIS A 98 -2.76 14.91 -8.97
N THR A 99 -2.32 14.48 -10.16
CA THR A 99 -1.72 15.43 -11.12
C THR A 99 -2.73 16.43 -11.66
N ASP A 100 -2.23 17.55 -12.18
CA ASP A 100 -3.03 18.53 -12.94
C ASP A 100 -4.17 19.16 -12.14
N GLY A 101 -4.01 19.27 -10.81
CA GLY A 101 -5.04 19.82 -9.92
C GLY A 101 -6.27 18.92 -9.76
N LYS A 102 -6.20 17.66 -10.20
CA LYS A 102 -7.30 16.70 -10.02
C LYS A 102 -7.46 16.39 -8.54
N VAL A 103 -8.69 16.56 -8.05
CA VAL A 103 -9.13 16.01 -6.77
C VAL A 103 -9.75 14.65 -7.05
N PRO A 104 -9.18 13.54 -6.55
CA PRO A 104 -9.77 12.22 -6.73
C PRO A 104 -11.19 12.18 -6.19
N ARG A 105 -12.11 11.63 -6.99
CA ARG A 105 -13.49 11.39 -6.58
C ARG A 105 -13.65 9.93 -6.17
N TYR A 106 -14.24 9.72 -5.01
CA TYR A 106 -14.56 8.41 -4.48
C TYR A 106 -16.07 8.29 -4.36
N TYR A 107 -16.67 7.39 -5.11
CA TYR A 107 -18.13 7.30 -5.25
C TYR A 107 -18.80 6.53 -4.11
N ASN A 108 -18.04 5.81 -3.30
CA ASN A 108 -18.58 4.94 -2.24
C ASN A 108 -17.68 4.88 -1.00
N PRO A 109 -17.30 6.00 -0.36
CA PRO A 109 -16.42 5.94 0.80
C PRO A 109 -17.10 5.28 2.01
N ARG A 110 -16.36 4.44 2.74
CA ARG A 110 -16.80 3.84 4.02
C ARG A 110 -17.05 4.90 5.09
N ILE A 111 -16.28 5.99 5.04
CA ILE A 111 -16.35 7.12 5.98
C ILE A 111 -16.56 8.40 5.15
N PRO A 112 -17.60 9.20 5.42
CA PRO A 112 -17.78 10.48 4.75
C PRO A 112 -16.56 11.39 4.98
N ARG A 113 -15.96 11.91 3.91
CA ARG A 113 -14.92 12.94 4.03
C ARG A 113 -15.57 14.24 4.54
N ARG A 114 -15.07 14.78 5.66
CA ARG A 114 -15.44 16.10 6.18
C ARG A 114 -14.82 17.22 5.34
#